data_AF-A0A4Q1ZTI5-F1
#
_entry.id   AF-A0A4Q1ZTI5-F1
#
_cell.length_a   1.000
_cell.length_b   1.000
_cell.length_c   1.000
_cell.angle_alpha   90.00
_cell.angle_beta   90.00
_cell.angle_gamma   90.00
#
_symmetry.space_group_name_H-M   'P 1'
#
loop_
_entity.id
_entity.type
_entity.pdbx_description
1 polymer ?
#
loop_
_entity_poly.entity_id
_entity_poly.type
_entity_poly.pdbx_seq_one_letter_code
_entity_poly.pdbx_strand_id
1 'polypeptide(L)'
;MERKSTTLAVVLLASTIGSADPGRADLTQDTSVERLKEIYVGCELRAMLEVMPAGEIARCSDVYETLKLRAFGGNWTRLREWFEKRLIADTPA
;
A
#
# COMPACT_ATOMS: atom_id res chain seq x y z
N MET A 1 34.29 26.73 -43.81
CA MET A 1 34.27 25.45 -44.56
C MET A 1 33.31 24.53 -43.82
N GLU A 2 32.09 24.41 -44.33
CA GLU A 2 30.98 23.67 -43.73
C GLU A 2 31.14 22.16 -43.95
N ARG A 3 30.71 21.34 -42.97
CA ARG A 3 30.39 19.93 -43.23
C ARG A 3 28.90 19.72 -43.03
N LYS A 4 28.29 19.26 -44.12
CA LYS A 4 26.86 19.14 -44.39
C LYS A 4 26.25 17.97 -43.63
N SER A 5 24.97 18.19 -43.32
CA SER A 5 23.94 17.32 -42.76
C SER A 5 23.82 15.93 -43.42
N THR A 6 23.55 14.87 -42.64
CA THR A 6 22.83 13.66 -43.12
C THR A 6 22.07 12.98 -41.96
N THR A 7 20.76 13.22 -41.93
CA THR A 7 19.61 12.32 -41.72
C THR A 7 19.56 11.26 -40.60
N LEU A 8 18.62 11.52 -39.68
CA LEU A 8 17.71 10.66 -38.88
C LEU A 8 17.98 9.13 -38.76
N ALA A 9 17.93 8.66 -37.51
CA ALA A 9 17.23 7.41 -37.18
C ALA A 9 16.42 7.59 -35.88
N VAL A 10 15.10 7.61 -36.05
CA VAL A 10 14.08 7.46 -35.01
C VAL A 10 14.28 6.10 -34.35
N VAL A 11 14.49 6.06 -33.03
CA VAL A 11 14.32 4.83 -32.24
C VAL A 11 13.19 5.05 -31.25
N LEU A 12 12.03 4.64 -31.73
CA LEU A 12 10.90 4.01 -31.03
C LEU A 12 10.82 4.20 -29.51
N LEU A 13 9.75 4.89 -29.13
CA LEU A 13 9.04 4.83 -27.86
C LEU A 13 9.03 3.40 -27.27
N ALA A 14 9.86 3.17 -26.26
CA ALA A 14 9.57 2.16 -25.25
C ALA A 14 8.79 2.86 -24.13
N SER A 15 7.50 3.14 -24.38
CA SER A 15 6.56 3.40 -23.30
C SER A 15 6.53 2.13 -22.44
N THR A 16 7.31 2.11 -21.38
CA THR A 16 7.24 1.03 -20.39
C THR A 16 5.80 0.94 -19.93
N ILE A 17 5.20 -0.19 -20.27
CA ILE A 17 3.89 -0.63 -19.83
C ILE A 17 3.80 -0.32 -18.35
N GLY A 18 2.93 0.62 -17.98
CA GLY A 18 2.56 0.80 -16.59
C GLY A 18 1.92 -0.50 -16.16
N SER A 19 2.64 -1.30 -15.36
CA SER A 19 2.05 -2.41 -14.63
C SER A 19 0.99 -1.79 -13.73
N ALA A 20 -0.27 -1.83 -14.19
CA ALA A 20 -1.41 -1.67 -13.31
C ALA A 20 -1.29 -2.82 -12.31
N ASP A 21 -0.72 -2.54 -11.15
CA ASP A 21 -0.58 -3.47 -10.05
C ASP A 21 -1.99 -3.92 -9.65
N PRO A 22 -2.41 -5.16 -9.96
CA PRO A 22 -3.73 -5.65 -9.60
C PRO A 22 -3.88 -5.85 -8.08
N GLY A 23 -2.77 -5.68 -7.33
CA GLY A 23 -2.70 -5.68 -5.87
C GLY A 23 -2.83 -4.29 -5.25
N ARG A 24 -2.90 -3.20 -6.04
CA ARG A 24 -3.51 -1.94 -5.60
C ARG A 24 -5.00 -2.23 -5.45
N ALA A 25 -5.35 -2.90 -4.36
CA ALA A 25 -6.72 -2.97 -3.90
C ALA A 25 -7.24 -1.56 -4.03
N ASP A 26 -8.29 -1.44 -4.83
CA ASP A 26 -9.01 -0.20 -4.99
C ASP A 26 -9.56 0.12 -3.60
N LEU A 27 -8.72 0.76 -2.77
CA LEU A 27 -9.09 1.37 -1.50
C LEU A 27 -9.89 2.61 -1.89
N THR A 28 -10.98 2.38 -2.62
CA THR A 28 -11.93 3.40 -2.98
C THR A 28 -12.37 4.09 -1.71
N GLN A 29 -13.00 5.24 -1.88
CA GLN A 29 -13.73 5.84 -0.76
C GLN A 29 -14.79 4.90 -0.17
N ASP A 30 -15.17 3.83 -0.89
CA ASP A 30 -16.23 2.89 -0.49
C ASP A 30 -15.75 1.78 0.45
N THR A 31 -14.44 1.57 0.64
CA THR A 31 -13.99 0.60 1.65
C THR A 31 -14.34 1.11 3.05
N SER A 32 -15.16 0.36 3.78
CA SER A 32 -15.59 0.71 5.13
C SER A 32 -14.43 0.73 6.14
N VAL A 33 -14.57 1.51 7.21
CA VAL A 33 -13.58 1.57 8.29
C VAL A 33 -13.36 0.20 8.94
N GLU A 34 -14.43 -0.56 9.12
CA GLU A 34 -14.39 -1.92 9.67
C GLU A 34 -13.57 -2.84 8.77
N ARG A 35 -13.77 -2.77 7.44
CA ARG A 35 -12.99 -3.55 6.50
C ARG A 35 -11.52 -3.13 6.47
N LEU A 36 -11.23 -1.84 6.55
CA LEU A 36 -9.86 -1.34 6.68
C LEU A 36 -9.16 -1.86 7.95
N LYS A 37 -9.88 -1.91 9.08
CA LYS A 37 -9.37 -2.48 10.34
C LYS A 37 -9.01 -3.96 10.19
N GLU A 38 -9.87 -4.77 9.57
CA GLU A 38 -9.60 -6.19 9.30
C GLU A 38 -8.35 -6.38 8.44
N ILE A 39 -8.25 -5.63 7.34
CA ILE A 39 -7.10 -5.73 6.41
C ILE A 39 -5.82 -5.28 7.12
N TYR A 40 -5.87 -4.19 7.90
CA TYR A 40 -4.74 -3.69 8.67
C TYR A 40 -4.25 -4.74 9.67
N VAL A 41 -5.14 -5.37 10.45
CA VAL A 41 -4.75 -6.43 11.39
C VAL A 41 -4.05 -7.57 10.65
N GLY A 42 -4.58 -7.99 9.50
CA GLY A 42 -3.92 -9.00 8.68
C GLY A 42 -2.51 -8.59 8.22
N CYS A 43 -2.34 -7.33 7.81
CA CYS A 43 -1.04 -6.78 7.43
C CYS A 43 -0.06 -6.79 8.60
N GLU A 44 -0.46 -6.30 9.77
CA GLU A 44 0.39 -6.29 10.96
C GLU A 44 0.81 -7.70 11.39
N LEU A 45 -0.12 -8.66 11.38
CA LEU A 45 0.20 -10.05 11.73
C LEU A 45 1.22 -10.65 10.76
N ARG A 46 1.08 -10.41 9.44
CA ARG A 46 2.07 -10.89 8.47
C ARG A 46 3.42 -10.20 8.63
N ALA A 47 3.44 -8.92 9.00
CA ALA A 47 4.67 -8.20 9.29
C ALA A 47 5.36 -8.74 10.55
N MET A 48 4.60 -8.97 11.63
CA MET A 48 5.11 -9.53 12.90
C MET A 48 5.66 -10.95 12.74
N LEU A 49 5.06 -11.74 11.84
CA LEU A 49 5.51 -13.10 11.54
C LEU A 49 6.62 -13.13 10.48
N GLU A 50 7.07 -11.98 9.96
CA GLU A 50 8.09 -11.86 8.91
C GLU A 50 7.75 -12.62 7.61
N VAL A 51 6.45 -12.82 7.34
CA VAL A 51 5.95 -13.55 6.15
C VAL A 51 5.30 -12.63 5.11
N MET A 52 5.47 -11.31 5.23
CA MET A 52 4.89 -10.36 4.30
C MET A 52 5.59 -10.40 2.94
N PRO A 53 4.88 -10.75 1.84
CA PRO A 53 5.46 -10.68 0.51
C PRO A 53 5.79 -9.23 0.13
N ALA A 54 6.91 -9.02 -0.57
CA ALA A 54 7.34 -7.67 -0.97
C ALA A 54 6.25 -6.91 -1.77
N GLY A 55 5.47 -7.61 -2.59
CA GLY A 55 4.36 -7.03 -3.35
C GLY A 55 3.17 -6.54 -2.49
N GLU A 56 3.07 -6.98 -1.23
CA GLU A 56 1.99 -6.55 -0.33
C GLU A 56 2.35 -5.35 0.54
N ILE A 57 3.64 -4.99 0.65
CA ILE A 57 4.11 -3.91 1.52
C ILE A 57 3.45 -2.59 1.15
N ALA A 58 3.44 -2.25 -0.14
CA ALA A 58 2.83 -1.00 -0.63
C ALA A 58 1.34 -0.95 -0.30
N ARG A 59 0.62 -2.06 -0.53
CA ARG A 59 -0.80 -2.18 -0.21
C ARG A 59 -1.07 -2.02 1.28
N CYS A 60 -0.27 -2.67 2.13
CA CYS A 60 -0.42 -2.55 3.59
C CYS A 60 -0.12 -1.14 4.08
N SER A 61 0.83 -0.43 3.45
CA SER A 61 1.09 0.98 3.72
C SER A 61 -0.10 1.88 3.37
N ASP A 62 -0.73 1.66 2.21
CA ASP A 62 -1.92 2.42 1.80
C ASP A 62 -3.11 2.18 2.76
N VAL A 63 -3.30 0.93 3.20
CA VAL A 63 -4.32 0.58 4.21
C VAL A 63 -4.05 1.28 5.53
N TYR A 64 -2.79 1.25 6.00
CA TYR A 64 -2.36 1.91 7.22
C TYR A 64 -2.66 3.41 7.20
N GLU A 65 -2.24 4.10 6.15
CA GLU A 65 -2.46 5.55 6.02
C GLU A 65 -3.95 5.88 5.91
N THR A 66 -4.70 5.14 5.10
CA THR A 66 -6.14 5.34 4.92
C THR A 66 -6.90 5.12 6.23
N LEU A 67 -6.60 4.03 6.96
CA LEU A 67 -7.25 3.72 8.23
C LEU A 67 -6.91 4.78 9.30
N LYS A 68 -5.63 5.15 9.40
CA LYS A 68 -5.16 6.18 10.33
C LYS A 68 -5.91 7.49 10.12
N LEU A 69 -6.07 7.92 8.88
CA LEU A 69 -6.80 9.14 8.53
C LEU A 69 -8.30 9.01 8.84
N ARG A 70 -8.98 7.97 8.34
CA ARG A 70 -10.45 7.87 8.40
C ARG A 70 -10.98 7.51 9.79
N ALA A 71 -10.28 6.68 10.55
CA ALA A 71 -10.79 6.14 11.81
C ALA A 71 -10.13 6.76 13.05
N PHE A 72 -8.91 7.29 12.91
CA PHE A 72 -8.10 7.76 14.03
C PHE A 72 -7.67 9.23 13.89
N GLY A 73 -8.21 9.97 12.92
CA GLY A 73 -7.95 11.39 12.72
C GLY A 73 -6.47 11.69 12.43
N GLY A 74 -5.78 10.78 11.75
CA GLY A 74 -4.35 10.90 11.47
C GLY A 74 -3.43 10.52 12.64
N ASN A 75 -3.98 10.15 13.80
CA ASN A 75 -3.20 9.89 15.02
C ASN A 75 -2.71 8.44 15.08
N TRP A 76 -1.39 8.26 14.86
CA TRP A 76 -0.72 6.97 14.97
C TRP A 76 -0.86 6.32 16.36
N THR A 77 -0.70 7.08 17.43
CA THR A 77 -0.77 6.56 18.81
C THR A 77 -2.12 5.90 19.06
N ARG A 78 -3.23 6.53 18.64
CA ARG A 78 -4.57 5.96 18.79
C ARG A 78 -4.78 4.69 17.99
N LEU A 79 -4.25 4.63 16.77
CA LEU A 79 -4.31 3.44 15.94
C LEU A 79 -3.54 2.28 16.60
N ARG A 80 -2.33 2.57 17.11
CA ARG A 80 -1.51 1.61 17.84
C ARG A 80 -2.20 1.09 19.10
N GLU A 81 -2.71 1.98 19.95
CA GLU A 81 -3.44 1.60 21.17
C GLU A 81 -4.66 0.72 20.88
N TRP A 82 -5.40 1.02 19.80
CA TRP A 82 -6.51 0.19 19.36
C TRP A 82 -6.05 -1.21 18.92
N PHE A 83 -4.96 -1.27 18.14
CA PHE A 83 -4.41 -2.53 17.66
C PHE A 83 -3.87 -3.40 18.80
N GLU A 84 -3.14 -2.83 19.75
CA GLU A 84 -2.64 -3.53 20.93
C GLU A 84 -3.78 -4.11 21.78
N LYS A 85 -4.85 -3.34 22.00
CA LYS A 85 -6.06 -3.83 22.69
C LYS A 85 -6.72 -4.99 21.95
N ARG A 86 -6.70 -4.97 20.60
CA ARG A 86 -7.24 -6.05 19.77
C ARG A 86 -6.43 -7.33 19.95
N LEU A 87 -5.10 -7.26 19.95
CA LEU A 87 -4.22 -8.42 20.15
C LEU A 87 -4.45 -9.08 21.53
N ILE A 88 -4.59 -8.27 22.58
CA ILE A 88 -4.90 -8.77 23.93
C ILE A 88 -6.26 -9.49 23.94
N ALA A 89 -7.27 -8.92 23.30
CA ALA A 89 -8.61 -9.52 23.26
C ALA A 89 -8.67 -10.84 22.47
N ASP A 90 -7.78 -11.04 21.49
CA ASP A 90 -7.72 -12.24 20.66
C ASP A 90 -6.75 -13.31 21.19
N THR A 91 -6.03 -13.05 22.30
CA THR A 91 -5.16 -14.04 22.95
C THR A 91 -6.00 -14.92 23.89
N PRO A 92 -6.16 -16.24 23.64
CA PRO A 92 -6.87 -17.12 24.56
C PRO A 92 -6.12 -17.22 25.90
N ALA A 93 -6.89 -17.26 26.99
CA ALA A 93 -6.41 -17.34 28.37
C ALA A 93 -5.63 -18.63 28.67
#